data_AF-A0A8J2RBI7-F1
#
_entry.id   AF-A0A8J2RBI7-F1
#
_cell.length_a   1.000
_cell.length_b   1.000
_cell.length_c   1.000
_cell.angle_alpha   90.00
_cell.angle_beta   90.00
_cell.angle_gamma   90.00
#
_symmetry.space_group_name_H-M   'P 1'
#
loop_
_entity.id
_entity.type
_entity.pdbx_description
1 polymer ?
#
loop_
_entity_poly.entity_id
_entity_poly.type
_entity_poly.pdbx_seq_one_letter_code
_entity_poly.pdbx_strand_id
1 'polypeptide(L)'
;MSKVVARPLISVYNEKAEASGSTIQLPAIFRAPIRPDIVSFVQQQMSMNRRHPYCVSEKAGHQTSAESWGTGRAVARIPRVRGGGTHRSGQGAYGNMCRGGRMFAPTKIWRRWHRKINVNQKRYALCSAVAASGIPSLVMSKGHLINDVPEMPLVVSDKVQEYSKTKQAVLLLRRLRAWNDVQKVYKTRRFRAGKGKMRNRRRTSKLGPLIIYGKDQGLTKAFRNIPGVSLISVNKLNLMKLAPGGHVGRFCIWTESAFQRLNALYGTWRQKSKLKSDYNLPQPLLTGTDLSRLLKSDEIQKTNDEITFRALGYESLKMVRRASVKRNPLTNMRALMKLNPYSAVMKKSAAAVAEARKKSKAALLEKKRESLVPQSNLPVEKPKEEVPVQAQVQDVKPIQPPAVETPKPTPTEAKKGRKPKTAAKDWQVEPMDVTPASVVELKTATAPAKEPSPPIVTIPEPVVEAMEVTPVVEPKAVATPVKVKSPSVVPVPVVVPEVKPLEKVLAAPVEATPVAKPVEEASADSVPESAADKGSKSKKGKGKKNKKE
;
A
#
# COMPACT_ATOMS: atom_id res chain seq x y z
N MET A 1 -18.70 17.13 -18.91
CA MET A 1 -17.27 17.25 -18.54
C MET A 1 -17.14 17.17 -17.02
N SER A 2 -15.98 16.77 -16.48
CA SER A 2 -15.74 16.81 -15.03
C SER A 2 -15.67 18.25 -14.51
N LYS A 3 -16.49 18.56 -13.49
CA LYS A 3 -16.36 19.73 -12.62
C LYS A 3 -15.33 19.47 -11.51
N VAL A 4 -14.19 18.86 -11.86
CA VAL A 4 -13.05 18.71 -10.93
C VAL A 4 -12.46 20.09 -10.69
N VAL A 5 -12.52 20.54 -9.43
CA VAL A 5 -11.98 21.83 -9.00
C VAL A 5 -10.46 21.81 -9.15
N ALA A 6 -9.95 22.60 -10.09
CA ALA A 6 -8.52 22.76 -10.35
C ALA A 6 -8.27 24.13 -10.98
N ARG A 7 -7.23 24.84 -10.51
CA ARG A 7 -6.88 26.20 -10.95
C ARG A 7 -6.83 26.26 -12.49
N PRO A 8 -7.53 27.21 -13.15
CA PRO A 8 -7.61 27.25 -14.61
C PRO A 8 -6.31 27.77 -15.24
N LEU A 9 -5.60 28.64 -14.53
CA LEU A 9 -4.29 29.20 -14.85
C LEU A 9 -3.29 28.76 -13.77
N ILE A 10 -2.04 28.56 -14.19
CA ILE A 10 -0.88 28.22 -13.35
C ILE A 10 0.23 29.22 -13.61
N SER A 11 0.97 29.61 -12.57
CA SER A 11 2.12 30.49 -12.70
C SER A 11 3.38 29.73 -13.13
N VAL A 12 4.19 30.37 -13.99
CA VAL A 12 5.50 29.83 -14.39
C VAL A 12 6.57 30.42 -13.49
N TYR A 13 7.47 29.59 -12.97
CA TYR A 13 8.55 30.04 -12.09
C TYR A 13 9.87 30.23 -12.84
N ASN A 14 10.52 31.36 -12.59
CA ASN A 14 11.86 31.68 -13.07
C ASN A 14 12.93 30.87 -12.32
N GLU A 15 14.17 30.89 -12.83
CA GLU A 15 15.34 30.23 -12.20
C GLU A 15 15.66 30.69 -10.77
N LYS A 16 15.13 31.86 -10.38
CA LYS A 16 15.21 32.40 -9.02
C LYS A 16 14.15 31.83 -8.06
N ALA A 17 13.16 31.10 -8.57
CA ALA A 17 11.91 30.67 -7.92
C ALA A 17 10.92 31.81 -7.61
N GLU A 18 11.08 32.96 -8.26
CA GLU A 18 10.06 34.01 -8.40
C GLU A 18 9.07 33.63 -9.51
N ALA A 19 7.82 34.11 -9.43
CA ALA A 19 6.87 34.00 -10.55
C ALA A 19 7.31 34.90 -11.71
N SER A 20 7.25 34.40 -12.94
CA SER A 20 7.76 35.09 -14.15
C SER A 20 6.82 36.16 -14.72
N GLY A 21 5.64 36.35 -14.13
CA GLY A 21 4.52 37.08 -14.73
C GLY A 21 3.76 36.29 -15.81
N SER A 22 4.39 35.32 -16.47
CA SER A 22 3.69 34.44 -17.43
C SER A 22 2.83 33.39 -16.71
N THR A 23 1.66 33.12 -17.29
CA THR A 23 0.71 32.11 -16.81
C THR A 23 0.26 31.20 -17.95
N ILE A 24 0.02 29.93 -17.64
CA ILE A 24 -0.38 28.91 -18.62
C ILE A 24 -1.70 28.27 -18.21
N GLN A 25 -2.60 28.06 -19.17
CA GLN A 25 -3.84 27.33 -18.95
C GLN A 25 -3.59 25.86 -18.59
N LEU A 26 -4.23 25.37 -17.53
CA LEU A 26 -4.15 23.98 -17.08
C LEU A 26 -4.55 22.99 -18.20
N PRO A 27 -3.64 22.11 -18.65
CA PRO A 27 -3.94 21.11 -19.68
C PRO A 27 -5.04 20.13 -19.25
N ALA A 28 -5.94 19.78 -20.17
CA ALA A 28 -7.15 19.02 -19.87
C ALA A 28 -6.88 17.64 -19.23
N ILE A 29 -5.70 17.05 -19.50
CA ILE A 29 -5.20 15.82 -18.87
C ILE A 29 -5.17 15.88 -17.34
N PHE A 30 -5.00 17.06 -16.72
CA PHE A 30 -5.00 17.17 -15.26
C PHE A 30 -6.37 17.03 -14.62
N ARG A 31 -7.45 17.22 -15.39
CA ARG A 31 -8.84 17.02 -14.95
C ARG A 31 -9.40 15.63 -15.32
N ALA A 32 -8.54 14.75 -15.84
CA ALA A 32 -8.90 13.38 -16.23
C ALA A 32 -9.18 12.48 -15.00
N PRO A 33 -10.10 11.49 -15.11
CA PRO A 33 -10.42 10.59 -14.02
C PRO A 33 -9.18 9.79 -13.53
N ILE A 34 -8.97 9.79 -12.22
CA ILE A 34 -7.86 9.08 -11.57
C ILE A 34 -8.31 7.66 -11.21
N ARG A 35 -7.84 6.65 -11.95
CA ARG A 35 -8.11 5.22 -11.70
C ARG A 35 -6.86 4.50 -11.18
N PRO A 36 -6.65 4.40 -9.85
CA PRO A 36 -5.46 3.76 -9.28
C PRO A 36 -5.42 2.25 -9.55
N ASP A 37 -6.58 1.64 -9.77
CA ASP A 37 -6.76 0.24 -10.19
C ASP A 37 -6.13 -0.02 -11.57
N ILE A 38 -6.46 0.79 -12.59
CA ILE A 38 -5.85 0.70 -13.93
C ILE A 38 -4.36 0.99 -13.83
N VAL A 39 -3.95 2.00 -13.06
CA VAL A 39 -2.53 2.35 -12.91
C VAL A 39 -1.74 1.18 -12.29
N SER A 40 -2.24 0.57 -11.22
CA SER A 40 -1.63 -0.60 -10.58
C SER A 40 -1.53 -1.78 -11.55
N PHE A 41 -2.64 -2.14 -12.21
CA PHE A 41 -2.68 -3.23 -13.18
C PHE A 41 -1.68 -3.02 -14.33
N VAL A 42 -1.73 -1.88 -15.02
CA VAL A 42 -0.84 -1.58 -16.15
C VAL A 42 0.62 -1.53 -15.69
N GLN A 43 0.90 -0.97 -14.51
CA GLN A 43 2.26 -0.95 -13.95
C GLN A 43 2.78 -2.36 -13.68
N GLN A 44 1.96 -3.25 -13.11
CA GLN A 44 2.32 -4.65 -12.86
C GLN A 44 2.67 -5.38 -14.16
N GLN A 45 1.85 -5.23 -15.21
CA GLN A 45 2.12 -5.83 -16.52
C GLN A 45 3.40 -5.24 -17.16
N MET A 46 3.59 -3.92 -17.11
CA MET A 46 4.83 -3.26 -17.60
C MET A 46 6.07 -3.67 -16.80
N SER A 47 5.93 -3.92 -15.50
CA SER A 47 6.99 -4.40 -14.62
C SER A 47 7.42 -5.84 -14.95
N MET A 48 6.48 -6.69 -15.38
CA MET A 48 6.79 -8.03 -15.89
C MET A 48 7.57 -7.98 -17.22
N ASN A 49 7.23 -7.05 -18.12
CA ASN A 49 7.91 -6.89 -19.42
C ASN A 49 9.39 -6.49 -19.33
N ARG A 50 9.88 -6.05 -18.16
CA ARG A 50 11.30 -5.72 -17.91
C ARG A 50 12.09 -6.89 -17.29
N ARG A 51 11.49 -8.07 -17.12
CA ARG A 51 12.18 -9.24 -16.56
C ARG A 51 12.98 -9.95 -17.65
N HIS A 52 14.24 -10.26 -17.37
CA HIS A 52 15.00 -11.21 -18.17
C HIS A 52 14.53 -12.64 -17.83
N PRO A 53 14.42 -13.54 -18.82
CA PRO A 53 14.20 -14.97 -18.57
C PRO A 53 15.28 -15.57 -17.66
N TYR A 54 14.90 -16.60 -16.91
CA TYR A 54 15.85 -17.46 -16.20
C TYR A 54 15.32 -18.90 -16.12
N CYS A 55 16.22 -19.85 -16.26
CA CYS A 55 15.97 -21.29 -16.23
C CYS A 55 17.01 -21.99 -15.36
N VAL A 56 16.82 -23.28 -15.11
CA VAL A 56 17.93 -24.19 -14.75
C VAL A 56 18.53 -24.81 -16.01
N SER A 57 19.74 -25.38 -15.92
CA SER A 57 20.29 -26.19 -17.01
C SER A 57 19.42 -27.45 -17.22
N GLU A 58 19.15 -27.79 -18.47
CA GLU A 58 18.27 -28.92 -18.82
C GLU A 58 18.89 -30.28 -18.45
N LYS A 59 20.22 -30.40 -18.52
CA LYS A 59 20.97 -31.59 -18.13
C LYS A 59 21.23 -31.67 -16.61
N ALA A 60 20.76 -30.69 -15.81
CA ALA A 60 21.02 -30.66 -14.37
C ALA A 60 20.37 -31.86 -13.64
N GLY A 61 21.19 -32.61 -12.91
CA GLY A 61 20.76 -33.85 -12.25
C GLY A 61 20.53 -35.03 -13.19
N HIS A 62 20.82 -34.89 -14.49
CA HIS A 62 20.71 -35.93 -15.53
C HIS A 62 22.06 -36.42 -16.07
N GLN A 63 23.18 -35.84 -15.61
CA GLN A 63 24.54 -36.18 -16.06
C GLN A 63 25.07 -37.52 -15.53
N THR A 64 24.35 -38.20 -14.64
CA THR A 64 24.83 -39.41 -13.95
C THR A 64 24.03 -40.63 -14.35
N SER A 65 24.69 -41.63 -14.94
CA SER A 65 24.12 -42.94 -15.24
C SER A 65 23.69 -43.67 -13.95
N ALA A 66 22.38 -43.88 -13.80
CA ALA A 66 21.80 -44.48 -12.62
C ALA A 66 20.52 -45.26 -12.94
N GLU A 67 20.34 -46.40 -12.29
CA GLU A 67 19.21 -47.33 -12.49
C GLU A 67 18.67 -47.79 -11.13
N SER A 68 17.39 -48.17 -11.07
CA SER A 68 16.82 -48.71 -9.83
C SER A 68 17.28 -50.15 -9.62
N TRP A 69 17.71 -50.49 -8.41
CA TRP A 69 18.12 -51.85 -8.07
C TRP A 69 16.95 -52.81 -7.80
N GLY A 70 15.71 -52.36 -8.00
CA GLY A 70 14.49 -53.16 -7.77
C GLY A 70 14.14 -53.33 -6.29
N THR A 71 13.56 -54.48 -5.96
CA THR A 71 13.21 -54.95 -4.61
C THR A 71 14.31 -55.84 -4.02
N GLY A 72 14.08 -56.45 -2.85
CA GLY A 72 14.96 -57.49 -2.29
C GLY A 72 16.26 -57.03 -1.62
N ARG A 73 16.67 -55.77 -1.77
CA ARG A 73 17.96 -55.24 -1.25
C ARG A 73 17.85 -54.37 0.02
N ALA A 74 16.78 -54.51 0.79
CA ALA A 74 16.48 -53.70 2.01
C ALA A 74 16.57 -52.16 1.83
N VAL A 75 16.45 -51.67 0.59
CA VAL A 75 16.80 -50.30 0.21
C VAL A 75 15.73 -49.73 -0.74
N ALA A 76 15.42 -48.44 -0.61
CA ALA A 76 14.38 -47.78 -1.40
C ALA A 76 14.68 -47.79 -2.92
N ARG A 77 13.64 -48.08 -3.73
CA ARG A 77 13.61 -48.29 -5.20
C ARG A 77 13.99 -47.07 -6.08
N ILE A 78 14.67 -46.08 -5.51
CA ILE A 78 15.16 -44.88 -6.22
C ILE A 78 16.35 -45.28 -7.12
N PRO A 79 16.51 -44.70 -8.33
CA PRO A 79 17.68 -44.94 -9.18
C PRO A 79 19.00 -44.60 -8.49
N ARG A 80 19.99 -45.48 -8.63
CA ARG A 80 21.30 -45.40 -7.96
C ARG A 80 22.45 -45.41 -8.93
N VAL A 81 23.49 -44.64 -8.60
CA VAL A 81 24.71 -44.52 -9.42
C VAL A 81 25.42 -45.87 -9.51
N ARG A 82 25.71 -46.32 -10.74
CA ARG A 82 26.43 -47.57 -11.02
C ARG A 82 27.92 -47.44 -10.69
N GLY A 83 28.61 -48.58 -10.49
CA GLY A 83 30.03 -48.65 -10.16
C GLY A 83 30.34 -48.88 -8.68
N GLY A 84 31.62 -48.88 -8.33
CA GLY A 84 32.16 -49.06 -6.97
C GLY A 84 33.21 -48.00 -6.64
N GLY A 85 34.06 -48.23 -5.63
CA GLY A 85 35.30 -47.46 -5.37
C GLY A 85 35.18 -45.97 -4.98
N THR A 86 34.00 -45.36 -5.08
CA THR A 86 33.80 -43.93 -4.75
C THR A 86 32.61 -43.73 -3.82
N HIS A 87 32.67 -42.70 -2.97
CA HIS A 87 31.54 -42.34 -2.10
C HIS A 87 30.25 -41.97 -2.84
N ARG A 88 30.29 -41.71 -4.16
CA ARG A 88 29.10 -41.38 -4.98
C ARG A 88 28.40 -42.63 -5.52
N SER A 89 29.10 -43.75 -5.67
CA SER A 89 28.55 -45.04 -6.10
C SER A 89 27.43 -45.50 -5.14
N GLY A 90 26.38 -46.13 -5.68
CA GLY A 90 25.23 -46.60 -4.88
C GLY A 90 24.31 -45.52 -4.29
N GLN A 91 24.68 -44.23 -4.34
CA GLN A 91 23.82 -43.13 -3.91
C GLN A 91 22.64 -42.89 -4.85
N GLY A 92 21.56 -42.29 -4.34
CA GLY A 92 20.40 -41.90 -5.13
C GLY A 92 20.71 -40.81 -6.18
N ALA A 93 20.03 -40.89 -7.33
CA ALA A 93 20.14 -40.00 -8.46
C ALA A 93 18.77 -39.77 -9.14
N TYR A 94 18.74 -38.82 -10.10
CA TYR A 94 17.57 -38.30 -10.83
C TYR A 94 16.44 -37.67 -9.99
N GLY A 95 15.99 -38.30 -8.90
CA GLY A 95 14.82 -37.88 -8.12
C GLY A 95 14.96 -36.50 -7.44
N ASN A 96 13.84 -35.80 -7.28
CA ASN A 96 13.79 -34.46 -6.65
C ASN A 96 13.99 -34.48 -5.14
N MET A 97 13.89 -35.65 -4.50
CA MET A 97 14.28 -35.90 -3.12
C MET A 97 15.77 -36.27 -2.98
N CYS A 98 16.50 -36.47 -4.08
CA CYS A 98 17.90 -36.91 -4.05
C CYS A 98 18.86 -35.72 -4.04
N ARG A 99 19.89 -35.77 -3.19
CA ARG A 99 21.02 -34.84 -3.24
C ARG A 99 21.70 -34.95 -4.61
N GLY A 100 21.70 -33.85 -5.37
CA GLY A 100 22.24 -33.81 -6.74
C GLY A 100 21.29 -34.32 -7.83
N GLY A 101 20.05 -34.70 -7.51
CA GLY A 101 19.00 -35.01 -8.49
C GLY A 101 18.41 -33.75 -9.15
N ARG A 102 17.45 -33.94 -10.07
CA ARG A 102 16.77 -32.83 -10.77
C ARG A 102 15.61 -32.30 -9.92
N MET A 103 15.34 -30.99 -9.98
CA MET A 103 14.12 -30.46 -9.37
C MET A 103 12.87 -30.91 -10.14
N PHE A 104 11.77 -31.11 -9.43
CA PHE A 104 10.45 -31.25 -10.06
C PHE A 104 10.04 -29.94 -10.74
N ALA A 105 9.33 -30.03 -11.87
CA ALA A 105 8.90 -28.89 -12.69
C ALA A 105 10.01 -27.83 -12.91
N PRO A 106 11.17 -28.21 -13.50
CA PRO A 106 12.31 -27.30 -13.65
C PRO A 106 11.94 -26.05 -14.45
N THR A 107 12.44 -24.89 -14.03
CA THR A 107 12.13 -23.61 -14.68
C THR A 107 12.61 -23.59 -16.13
N LYS A 108 11.67 -23.58 -17.08
CA LYS A 108 11.94 -23.52 -18.53
C LYS A 108 12.00 -22.09 -19.06
N ILE A 109 12.75 -21.90 -20.15
CA ILE A 109 12.97 -20.60 -20.81
C ILE A 109 11.65 -20.00 -21.31
N TRP A 110 10.83 -20.82 -21.98
CA TRP A 110 9.56 -20.46 -22.63
C TRP A 110 8.40 -20.12 -21.67
N ARG A 111 8.66 -19.98 -20.36
CA ARG A 111 7.69 -19.38 -19.43
C ARG A 111 7.25 -18.03 -19.98
N ARG A 112 5.94 -17.75 -20.03
CA ARG A 112 5.40 -16.49 -20.55
C ARG A 112 5.73 -15.30 -19.63
N TRP A 113 6.93 -14.73 -19.75
CA TRP A 113 7.41 -13.57 -18.98
C TRP A 113 6.69 -12.27 -19.38
N HIS A 114 6.51 -12.07 -20.69
CA HIS A 114 5.95 -10.85 -21.25
C HIS A 114 4.41 -10.88 -21.32
N ARG A 115 3.83 -9.68 -21.39
CA ARG A 115 2.39 -9.39 -21.33
C ARG A 115 2.06 -8.24 -22.28
N LYS A 116 1.23 -8.52 -23.29
CA LYS A 116 0.60 -7.50 -24.15
C LYS A 116 -0.40 -6.72 -23.28
N ILE A 117 -0.49 -5.41 -23.48
CA ILE A 117 -1.37 -4.50 -22.74
C ILE A 117 -1.99 -3.54 -23.74
N ASN A 118 -3.31 -3.34 -23.68
CA ASN A 118 -4.04 -2.55 -24.66
C ASN A 118 -3.56 -1.09 -24.65
N VAL A 119 -3.40 -0.50 -25.84
CA VAL A 119 -2.82 0.85 -25.99
C VAL A 119 -3.65 1.89 -25.23
N ASN A 120 -4.98 1.82 -25.33
CA ASN A 120 -5.85 2.76 -24.62
C ASN A 120 -5.85 2.54 -23.09
N GLN A 121 -5.65 1.33 -22.57
CA GLN A 121 -5.41 1.11 -21.12
C GLN A 121 -4.09 1.76 -20.66
N LYS A 122 -3.01 1.63 -21.45
CA LYS A 122 -1.74 2.33 -21.16
C LYS A 122 -1.93 3.86 -21.16
N ARG A 123 -2.63 4.39 -22.17
CA ARG A 123 -2.92 5.83 -22.31
C ARG A 123 -3.79 6.35 -21.14
N TYR A 124 -4.80 5.59 -20.71
CA TYR A 124 -5.64 5.89 -19.54
C TYR A 124 -4.79 5.96 -18.26
N ALA A 125 -4.02 4.89 -17.96
CA ALA A 125 -3.16 4.83 -16.77
C ALA A 125 -2.21 6.05 -16.69
N LEU A 126 -1.66 6.45 -17.83
CA LEU A 126 -0.77 7.60 -17.93
C LEU A 126 -1.52 8.92 -17.63
N CYS A 127 -2.73 9.10 -18.16
CA CYS A 127 -3.57 10.26 -17.84
C CYS A 127 -3.92 10.33 -16.35
N SER A 128 -4.38 9.23 -15.74
CA SER A 128 -4.65 9.17 -14.29
C SER A 128 -3.41 9.47 -13.44
N ALA A 129 -2.22 9.03 -13.88
CA ALA A 129 -0.96 9.31 -13.18
C ALA A 129 -0.50 10.78 -13.33
N VAL A 130 -0.78 11.45 -14.46
CA VAL A 130 -0.52 12.88 -14.66
C VAL A 130 -1.50 13.73 -13.86
N ALA A 131 -2.81 13.46 -13.93
CA ALA A 131 -3.82 14.12 -13.11
C ALA A 131 -3.48 14.07 -11.62
N ALA A 132 -3.15 12.89 -11.11
CA ALA A 132 -2.73 12.72 -9.72
C ALA A 132 -1.41 13.40 -9.35
N SER A 133 -0.56 13.81 -10.31
CA SER A 133 0.65 14.58 -10.04
C SER A 133 0.39 16.08 -9.81
N GLY A 134 -0.79 16.58 -10.18
CA GLY A 134 -1.22 17.95 -9.90
C GLY A 134 -1.97 18.12 -8.57
N ILE A 135 -2.27 17.04 -7.85
CA ILE A 135 -3.05 17.07 -6.60
C ILE A 135 -2.10 16.95 -5.38
N PRO A 136 -1.96 17.98 -4.53
CA PRO A 136 -1.01 17.97 -3.41
C PRO A 136 -1.19 16.78 -2.45
N SER A 137 -2.42 16.44 -2.07
CA SER A 137 -2.70 15.35 -1.14
C SER A 137 -2.26 13.97 -1.65
N LEU A 138 -2.35 13.72 -2.96
CA LEU A 138 -1.86 12.48 -3.58
C LEU A 138 -0.32 12.42 -3.65
N VAL A 139 0.34 13.58 -3.71
CA VAL A 139 1.81 13.69 -3.72
C VAL A 139 2.40 13.61 -2.30
N MET A 140 1.74 14.25 -1.32
CA MET A 140 2.08 14.16 0.10
C MET A 140 1.86 12.75 0.66
N SER A 141 0.74 12.09 0.34
CA SER A 141 0.44 10.72 0.84
C SER A 141 1.40 9.65 0.31
N LYS A 142 1.99 9.85 -0.88
CA LYS A 142 3.12 9.04 -1.36
C LYS A 142 4.41 9.24 -0.55
N GLY A 143 4.48 10.33 0.20
CA GLY A 143 5.61 10.69 1.05
C GLY A 143 6.68 11.51 0.33
N HIS A 144 6.33 12.31 -0.69
CA HIS A 144 7.20 13.42 -1.13
C HIS A 144 7.14 14.58 -0.12
N LEU A 145 8.24 15.32 0.05
CA LEU A 145 8.23 16.56 0.84
C LEU A 145 7.99 17.75 -0.09
N ILE A 146 6.77 18.30 -0.03
CA ILE A 146 6.33 19.43 -0.88
C ILE A 146 5.67 20.57 -0.07
N ASN A 147 5.86 20.59 1.26
CA ASN A 147 5.22 21.56 2.15
C ASN A 147 5.54 23.02 1.77
N ASP A 148 6.78 23.25 1.36
CA ASP A 148 7.33 24.58 1.07
C ASP A 148 7.30 24.91 -0.45
N VAL A 149 6.66 24.06 -1.27
CA VAL A 149 6.59 24.22 -2.74
C VAL A 149 5.42 25.15 -3.09
N PRO A 150 5.63 26.23 -3.86
CA PRO A 150 4.66 27.34 -3.93
C PRO A 150 3.40 27.05 -4.76
N GLU A 151 3.50 26.19 -5.79
CA GLU A 151 2.34 25.77 -6.60
C GLU A 151 2.48 24.31 -7.04
N MET A 152 1.34 23.63 -7.22
CA MET A 152 1.21 22.30 -7.80
C MET A 152 0.08 22.27 -8.85
N PRO A 153 0.31 21.74 -10.07
CA PRO A 153 1.58 21.22 -10.58
C PRO A 153 2.62 22.33 -10.81
N LEU A 154 3.87 22.09 -10.40
CA LEU A 154 4.94 23.08 -10.50
C LEU A 154 5.46 23.19 -11.95
N VAL A 155 5.42 24.40 -12.52
CA VAL A 155 5.92 24.71 -13.87
C VAL A 155 7.08 25.71 -13.78
N VAL A 156 8.14 25.48 -14.57
CA VAL A 156 9.33 26.34 -14.62
C VAL A 156 9.62 26.82 -16.03
N SER A 157 10.21 28.01 -16.14
CA SER A 157 10.65 28.61 -17.40
C SER A 157 11.59 27.68 -18.20
N ASP A 158 11.51 27.75 -19.53
CA ASP A 158 12.22 26.79 -20.40
C ASP A 158 13.76 26.92 -20.40
N LYS A 159 14.33 28.01 -19.87
CA LYS A 159 15.79 28.20 -19.67
C LYS A 159 16.44 27.04 -18.90
N VAL A 160 15.68 26.37 -18.03
CA VAL A 160 16.12 25.17 -17.30
C VAL A 160 16.52 24.01 -18.23
N GLN A 161 16.07 23.99 -19.50
CA GLN A 161 16.46 22.99 -20.51
C GLN A 161 17.93 23.12 -20.95
N GLU A 162 18.51 24.32 -20.81
CA GLU A 162 19.86 24.68 -21.27
C GLU A 162 20.95 24.46 -20.20
N TYR A 163 20.53 24.08 -18.99
CA TYR A 163 21.44 23.82 -17.87
C TYR A 163 22.45 22.72 -18.19
N SER A 164 23.73 23.09 -18.23
CA SER A 164 24.84 22.18 -18.51
C SER A 164 25.55 21.68 -17.24
N LYS A 165 25.57 22.48 -16.16
CA LYS A 165 26.32 22.19 -14.93
C LYS A 165 25.41 21.78 -13.78
N THR A 166 25.73 20.66 -13.11
CA THR A 166 25.00 20.16 -11.92
C THR A 166 24.84 21.19 -10.80
N LYS A 167 25.78 22.15 -10.67
CA LYS A 167 25.70 23.26 -9.70
C LYS A 167 24.44 24.12 -9.93
N GLN A 168 24.09 24.43 -11.18
CA GLN A 168 22.89 25.19 -11.55
C GLN A 168 21.61 24.40 -11.21
N ALA A 169 21.58 23.12 -11.57
CA ALA A 169 20.48 22.20 -11.27
C ALA A 169 20.20 22.06 -9.75
N VAL A 170 21.25 22.00 -8.92
CA VAL A 170 21.11 21.97 -7.45
C VAL A 170 20.62 23.32 -6.90
N LEU A 171 21.11 24.45 -7.43
CA LEU A 171 20.68 25.78 -7.01
C LEU A 171 19.19 26.01 -7.27
N LEU A 172 18.72 25.64 -8.47
CA LEU A 172 17.30 25.70 -8.84
C LEU A 172 16.42 24.86 -7.89
N LEU A 173 16.79 23.61 -7.62
CA LEU A 173 16.03 22.73 -6.73
C LEU A 173 15.99 23.24 -5.29
N ARG A 174 17.01 23.98 -4.82
CA ARG A 174 16.99 24.67 -3.51
C ARG A 174 16.04 25.86 -3.51
N ARG A 175 16.07 26.70 -4.55
CA ARG A 175 15.19 27.86 -4.69
C ARG A 175 13.71 27.47 -4.78
N LEU A 176 13.38 26.50 -5.63
CA LEU A 176 12.04 25.90 -5.78
C LEU A 176 11.60 25.05 -4.56
N ARG A 177 12.38 25.05 -3.47
CA ARG A 177 12.22 24.26 -2.22
C ARG A 177 12.14 22.72 -2.37
N ALA A 178 12.13 22.20 -3.60
CA ALA A 178 12.19 20.79 -3.95
C ALA A 178 13.40 20.01 -3.36
N TRP A 179 14.44 20.71 -2.91
CA TRP A 179 15.64 20.11 -2.32
C TRP A 179 15.36 19.26 -1.06
N ASN A 180 14.31 19.58 -0.29
CA ASN A 180 13.93 18.80 0.89
C ASN A 180 13.61 17.33 0.53
N ASP A 181 12.95 17.10 -0.60
CA ASP A 181 12.68 15.76 -1.12
C ASP A 181 13.95 15.04 -1.63
N VAL A 182 14.90 15.78 -2.19
CA VAL A 182 16.22 15.23 -2.58
C VAL A 182 17.06 14.85 -1.36
N GLN A 183 17.09 15.68 -0.32
CA GLN A 183 17.79 15.39 0.93
C GLN A 183 17.20 14.14 1.64
N LYS A 184 15.89 13.90 1.51
CA LYS A 184 15.22 12.66 1.94
C LYS A 184 15.69 11.44 1.14
N VAL A 185 16.03 11.57 -0.15
CA VAL A 185 16.67 10.50 -0.92
C VAL A 185 18.09 10.20 -0.39
N TYR A 186 18.91 11.22 -0.14
CA TYR A 186 20.24 11.05 0.46
C TYR A 186 20.15 10.29 1.80
N LYS A 187 19.34 10.79 2.74
CA LYS A 187 19.12 10.18 4.08
C LYS A 187 18.61 8.73 4.03
N THR A 188 17.99 8.29 2.92
CA THR A 188 17.43 6.92 2.79
C THR A 188 18.29 5.92 2.00
N ARG A 189 19.53 6.27 1.61
CA ARG A 189 20.43 5.44 0.76
C ARG A 189 21.11 4.27 1.51
N ARG A 190 20.32 3.31 1.99
CA ARG A 190 20.81 2.10 2.71
C ARG A 190 21.30 0.97 1.79
N PHE A 191 22.01 0.00 2.35
CA PHE A 191 22.29 -1.28 1.68
C PHE A 191 21.01 -2.12 1.53
N ARG A 192 20.92 -2.93 0.47
CA ARG A 192 19.79 -3.83 0.25
C ARG A 192 19.90 -5.08 1.13
N ALA A 193 18.81 -5.49 1.77
CA ALA A 193 18.72 -6.75 2.50
C ALA A 193 18.79 -7.99 1.59
N GLY A 194 19.28 -9.11 2.12
CA GLY A 194 19.31 -10.41 1.46
C GLY A 194 20.21 -10.53 0.22
N LYS A 195 19.99 -11.61 -0.56
CA LYS A 195 20.81 -12.02 -1.72
C LYS A 195 20.81 -11.04 -2.91
N GLY A 196 20.10 -9.91 -2.82
CA GLY A 196 20.14 -8.84 -3.81
C GLY A 196 21.48 -8.10 -3.89
N LYS A 197 22.30 -8.13 -2.82
CA LYS A 197 23.64 -7.51 -2.79
C LYS A 197 24.56 -8.08 -3.86
N MET A 198 24.61 -9.42 -3.97
CA MET A 198 25.41 -10.18 -4.94
C MET A 198 24.91 -10.07 -6.40
N ARG A 199 23.71 -9.53 -6.62
CA ARG A 199 23.08 -9.45 -7.96
C ARG A 199 23.02 -8.00 -8.45
N ASN A 200 24.15 -7.31 -8.37
CA ASN A 200 24.41 -5.92 -8.77
C ASN A 200 23.36 -4.89 -8.30
N ARG A 201 22.72 -5.14 -7.14
CA ARG A 201 21.64 -4.32 -6.57
C ARG A 201 21.92 -3.97 -5.09
N ARG A 202 23.19 -3.69 -4.78
CA ARG A 202 23.76 -3.52 -3.43
C ARG A 202 23.15 -2.38 -2.60
N ARG A 203 22.65 -1.31 -3.21
CA ARG A 203 22.01 -0.16 -2.51
C ARG A 203 20.52 -0.02 -2.87
N THR A 204 19.79 0.71 -2.02
CA THR A 204 18.40 1.17 -2.21
C THR A 204 18.24 2.57 -1.64
N SER A 205 17.48 3.44 -2.32
CA SER A 205 17.05 4.76 -1.84
C SER A 205 15.58 4.98 -2.20
N LYS A 206 14.96 6.04 -1.67
CA LYS A 206 13.67 6.53 -2.21
C LYS A 206 13.87 7.16 -3.61
N LEU A 207 12.75 7.46 -4.27
CA LEU A 207 12.71 8.26 -5.50
C LEU A 207 12.30 9.70 -5.13
N GLY A 208 12.94 10.69 -5.76
CA GLY A 208 12.64 12.11 -5.57
C GLY A 208 11.81 12.68 -6.73
N PRO A 209 11.94 13.97 -7.09
CA PRO A 209 11.16 14.59 -8.15
C PRO A 209 11.40 13.96 -9.53
N LEU A 210 10.38 14.06 -10.39
CA LEU A 210 10.45 13.76 -11.82
C LEU A 210 10.42 15.07 -12.62
N ILE A 211 11.50 15.40 -13.33
CA ILE A 211 11.57 16.58 -14.19
C ILE A 211 11.14 16.17 -15.60
N ILE A 212 10.22 16.95 -16.18
CA ILE A 212 9.56 16.68 -17.46
C ILE A 212 9.82 17.84 -18.42
N TYR A 213 10.52 17.56 -19.52
CA TYR A 213 11.01 18.56 -20.46
C TYR A 213 10.45 18.41 -21.88
N GLY A 214 10.48 19.51 -22.64
CA GLY A 214 10.11 19.54 -24.06
C GLY A 214 11.24 18.98 -24.94
N LYS A 215 12.34 19.73 -25.01
CA LYS A 215 13.61 19.47 -25.71
C LYS A 215 14.70 19.11 -24.68
N ASP A 216 15.87 18.69 -25.15
CA ASP A 216 17.05 18.52 -24.31
C ASP A 216 18.19 19.34 -24.91
N GLN A 217 18.64 20.37 -24.18
CA GLN A 217 19.75 21.25 -24.58
C GLN A 217 20.95 21.12 -23.62
N GLY A 218 20.88 20.19 -22.65
CA GLY A 218 21.90 20.03 -21.61
C GLY A 218 21.32 19.44 -20.31
N LEU A 219 20.05 19.70 -20.03
CA LEU A 219 19.32 19.26 -18.82
C LEU A 219 19.59 17.79 -18.45
N THR A 220 19.60 16.85 -19.41
CA THR A 220 19.89 15.45 -19.09
C THR A 220 21.29 15.22 -18.52
N LYS A 221 22.29 16.01 -18.92
CA LYS A 221 23.66 15.95 -18.36
C LYS A 221 23.72 16.59 -16.97
N ALA A 222 23.06 17.73 -16.75
CA ALA A 222 23.11 18.45 -15.46
C ALA A 222 22.35 17.72 -14.33
N PHE A 223 21.17 17.17 -14.60
CA PHE A 223 20.33 16.59 -13.54
C PHE A 223 20.58 15.09 -13.27
N ARG A 224 21.18 14.32 -14.20
CA ARG A 224 21.35 12.85 -14.03
C ARG A 224 22.15 12.41 -12.81
N ASN A 225 23.02 13.28 -12.27
CA ASN A 225 23.89 12.94 -11.14
C ASN A 225 23.22 13.18 -9.77
N ILE A 226 22.06 13.86 -9.73
CA ILE A 226 21.36 14.16 -8.48
C ILE A 226 20.54 12.93 -8.05
N PRO A 227 20.76 12.34 -6.86
CA PRO A 227 20.19 11.05 -6.52
C PRO A 227 18.66 11.11 -6.36
N GLY A 228 17.98 10.12 -6.92
CA GLY A 228 16.51 9.98 -6.86
C GLY A 228 15.73 10.88 -7.81
N VAL A 229 16.34 11.95 -8.32
CA VAL A 229 15.80 12.72 -9.44
C VAL A 229 15.61 11.77 -10.64
N SER A 230 14.58 12.01 -11.43
CA SER A 230 14.33 11.27 -12.67
C SER A 230 13.96 12.24 -13.77
N LEU A 231 14.34 11.89 -15.00
CA LEU A 231 14.15 12.74 -16.18
C LEU A 231 13.29 12.04 -17.22
N ILE A 232 12.47 12.80 -17.96
CA ILE A 232 11.64 12.28 -19.05
C ILE A 232 11.24 13.39 -20.03
N SER A 233 11.28 13.11 -21.34
CA SER A 233 10.66 14.02 -22.33
C SER A 233 9.14 13.82 -22.35
N VAL A 234 8.39 14.90 -22.50
CA VAL A 234 6.91 14.88 -22.61
C VAL A 234 6.42 14.01 -23.77
N ASN A 235 7.19 13.89 -24.86
CA ASN A 235 6.86 13.03 -26.00
C ASN A 235 6.97 11.52 -25.67
N LYS A 236 7.73 11.16 -24.62
CA LYS A 236 8.05 9.76 -24.26
C LYS A 236 7.70 9.46 -22.79
N LEU A 237 6.55 9.97 -22.34
CA LEU A 237 6.03 9.74 -20.98
C LEU A 237 5.82 8.25 -20.69
N ASN A 238 6.16 7.83 -19.47
CA ASN A 238 6.24 6.42 -19.07
C ASN A 238 5.67 6.22 -17.66
N LEU A 239 4.65 5.35 -17.55
CA LEU A 239 3.97 5.03 -16.30
C LEU A 239 4.94 4.55 -15.21
N MET A 240 6.01 3.83 -15.56
CA MET A 240 7.00 3.33 -14.60
C MET A 240 7.80 4.46 -13.91
N LYS A 241 7.85 5.66 -14.52
CA LYS A 241 8.50 6.86 -13.94
C LYS A 241 7.50 7.76 -13.19
N LEU A 242 6.27 7.88 -13.69
CA LEU A 242 5.17 8.67 -13.08
C LEU A 242 4.53 7.97 -11.87
N ALA A 243 4.24 6.68 -11.98
CA ALA A 243 3.61 5.85 -10.96
C ALA A 243 4.52 4.67 -10.53
N PRO A 244 5.71 4.94 -9.95
CA PRO A 244 6.60 3.88 -9.47
C PRO A 244 5.89 3.02 -8.42
N GLY A 245 5.88 1.70 -8.62
CA GLY A 245 5.22 0.74 -7.74
C GLY A 245 3.69 0.62 -7.93
N GLY A 246 3.10 1.30 -8.92
CA GLY A 246 1.65 1.31 -9.15
C GLY A 246 0.91 2.40 -8.37
N HIS A 247 1.56 3.06 -7.41
CA HIS A 247 1.00 4.21 -6.71
C HIS A 247 1.12 5.48 -7.58
N VAL A 248 0.03 6.24 -7.69
CA VAL A 248 -0.05 7.54 -8.37
C VAL A 248 0.66 8.66 -7.56
N GLY A 249 0.56 9.93 -7.95
CA GLY A 249 1.02 11.07 -7.13
C GLY A 249 2.54 11.17 -6.93
N ARG A 250 3.37 11.01 -7.98
CA ARG A 250 4.78 11.39 -7.87
C ARG A 250 4.91 12.92 -8.00
N PHE A 251 5.79 13.53 -7.20
CA PHE A 251 6.15 14.94 -7.38
C PHE A 251 6.80 15.16 -8.75
N CYS A 252 6.20 16.00 -9.58
CA CYS A 252 6.63 16.27 -10.95
C CYS A 252 6.87 17.78 -11.13
N ILE A 253 7.97 18.12 -11.79
CA ILE A 253 8.34 19.50 -12.16
C ILE A 253 8.33 19.55 -13.69
N TRP A 254 7.55 20.47 -14.26
CA TRP A 254 7.36 20.58 -15.70
C TRP A 254 8.09 21.81 -16.23
N THR A 255 8.71 21.73 -17.40
CA THR A 255 9.09 22.95 -18.13
C THR A 255 7.88 23.50 -18.89
N GLU A 256 7.85 24.80 -19.14
CA GLU A 256 6.78 25.52 -19.84
C GLU A 256 6.34 24.86 -21.15
N SER A 257 7.25 24.68 -22.12
CA SER A 257 6.95 24.00 -23.39
C SER A 257 6.54 22.54 -23.20
N ALA A 258 6.99 21.86 -22.15
CA ALA A 258 6.51 20.52 -21.82
C ALA A 258 5.04 20.54 -21.38
N PHE A 259 4.67 21.54 -20.58
CA PHE A 259 3.33 21.73 -20.04
C PHE A 259 2.32 22.09 -21.13
N GLN A 260 2.63 23.09 -21.96
CA GLN A 260 1.79 23.50 -23.10
C GLN A 260 1.57 22.33 -24.09
N ARG A 261 2.63 21.57 -24.39
CA ARG A 261 2.60 20.44 -25.35
C ARG A 261 1.74 19.25 -24.90
N LEU A 262 1.30 19.18 -23.64
CA LEU A 262 0.36 18.15 -23.17
C LEU A 262 -0.99 18.20 -23.93
N ASN A 263 -1.53 19.39 -24.20
CA ASN A 263 -2.79 19.53 -24.93
C ASN A 263 -2.67 19.02 -26.38
N ALA A 264 -1.54 19.26 -27.06
CA ALA A 264 -1.29 18.68 -28.39
C ALA A 264 -1.11 17.15 -28.35
N LEU A 265 -0.50 16.62 -27.28
CA LEU A 265 -0.24 15.19 -27.10
C LEU A 265 -1.46 14.37 -26.68
N TYR A 266 -2.42 14.93 -25.93
CA TYR A 266 -3.56 14.17 -25.37
C TYR A 266 -4.94 14.74 -25.73
N GLY A 267 -4.98 15.92 -26.36
CA GLY A 267 -6.23 16.59 -26.73
C GLY A 267 -6.92 17.28 -25.55
N THR A 268 -8.18 17.62 -25.77
CA THR A 268 -9.18 17.96 -24.75
C THR A 268 -10.42 17.09 -25.00
N TRP A 269 -11.39 17.01 -24.09
CA TRP A 269 -12.62 16.25 -24.41
C TRP A 269 -13.40 16.79 -25.62
N ARG A 270 -13.20 18.06 -26.00
CA ARG A 270 -13.77 18.68 -27.20
C ARG A 270 -12.94 18.42 -28.48
N GLN A 271 -11.62 18.26 -28.37
CA GLN A 271 -10.70 18.13 -29.52
C GLN A 271 -9.80 16.90 -29.35
N LYS A 272 -9.90 15.93 -30.28
CA LYS A 272 -9.02 14.75 -30.34
C LYS A 272 -7.53 15.16 -30.34
N SER A 273 -6.65 14.28 -29.87
CA SER A 273 -5.22 14.59 -29.78
C SER A 273 -4.55 14.70 -31.16
N LYS A 274 -3.82 15.79 -31.41
CA LYS A 274 -3.11 16.03 -32.69
C LYS A 274 -1.98 15.01 -32.94
N LEU A 275 -1.27 14.59 -31.89
CA LEU A 275 -0.04 13.77 -31.99
C LEU A 275 -0.25 12.27 -31.71
N LYS A 276 -1.50 11.80 -31.62
CA LYS A 276 -1.81 10.37 -31.46
C LYS A 276 -3.06 10.03 -32.26
N SER A 277 -2.94 9.04 -33.14
CA SER A 277 -4.09 8.44 -33.81
C SER A 277 -5.12 7.91 -32.80
N ASP A 278 -6.37 8.21 -33.13
CA ASP A 278 -7.61 7.70 -32.53
C ASP A 278 -7.59 7.71 -31.01
N TYR A 279 -7.28 8.90 -30.48
CA TYR A 279 -7.26 9.14 -29.05
C TYR A 279 -7.99 10.41 -28.63
N ASN A 280 -8.77 10.25 -27.57
CA ASN A 280 -9.42 11.31 -26.79
C ASN A 280 -9.19 10.98 -25.30
N LEU A 281 -9.30 11.98 -24.44
CA LEU A 281 -9.21 11.81 -22.99
C LEU A 281 -10.35 10.91 -22.47
N PRO A 282 -10.08 10.05 -21.47
CA PRO A 282 -11.12 9.24 -20.86
C PRO A 282 -12.19 10.14 -20.24
N GLN A 283 -13.46 9.80 -20.48
CA GLN A 283 -14.57 10.51 -19.87
C GLN A 283 -14.71 10.12 -18.38
N PRO A 284 -14.98 11.08 -17.49
CA PRO A 284 -15.26 10.81 -16.08
C PRO A 284 -16.70 10.29 -15.92
N LEU A 285 -16.90 9.24 -15.13
CA LEU A 285 -18.24 8.69 -14.85
C LEU A 285 -19.07 9.64 -13.99
N LEU A 286 -18.44 10.30 -13.01
CA LEU A 286 -19.06 11.31 -12.14
C LEU A 286 -18.62 12.70 -12.59
N THR A 287 -19.58 13.62 -12.73
CA THR A 287 -19.31 15.03 -13.08
C THR A 287 -18.74 15.80 -11.90
N GLY A 288 -19.26 15.59 -10.69
CA GLY A 288 -18.69 16.04 -9.42
C GLY A 288 -18.32 14.84 -8.54
N THR A 289 -17.17 14.91 -7.88
CA THR A 289 -16.67 13.84 -6.99
C THR A 289 -16.76 14.18 -5.51
N ASP A 290 -17.26 15.36 -5.16
CA ASP A 290 -17.51 15.76 -3.78
C ASP A 290 -18.88 15.25 -3.32
N LEU A 291 -18.88 14.03 -2.80
CA LEU A 291 -20.07 13.42 -2.20
C LEU A 291 -20.59 14.22 -1.00
N SER A 292 -19.72 14.96 -0.28
CA SER A 292 -20.15 15.74 0.89
C SER A 292 -20.98 16.96 0.50
N ARG A 293 -20.63 17.63 -0.61
CA ARG A 293 -21.45 18.70 -1.21
C ARG A 293 -22.72 18.14 -1.84
N LEU A 294 -22.66 16.99 -2.52
CA LEU A 294 -23.86 16.38 -3.11
C LEU A 294 -24.88 15.99 -2.03
N LEU A 295 -24.46 15.28 -0.98
CA LEU A 295 -25.35 14.90 0.12
C LEU A 295 -25.90 16.10 0.89
N LYS A 296 -25.21 17.25 0.89
CA LYS A 296 -25.65 18.51 1.52
C LYS A 296 -26.33 19.48 0.55
N SER A 297 -26.67 19.07 -0.67
CA SER A 297 -27.38 19.93 -1.62
C SER A 297 -28.83 20.12 -1.18
N ASP A 298 -29.35 21.34 -1.32
CA ASP A 298 -30.69 21.72 -0.82
C ASP A 298 -31.79 20.87 -1.48
N GLU A 299 -31.59 20.45 -2.72
CA GLU A 299 -32.49 19.57 -3.45
C GLU A 299 -32.62 18.19 -2.78
N ILE A 300 -31.49 17.63 -2.32
CA ILE A 300 -31.47 16.35 -1.59
C ILE A 300 -31.94 16.56 -0.14
N GLN A 301 -31.53 17.62 0.54
CA GLN A 301 -31.94 17.88 1.92
C GLN A 301 -33.45 18.14 2.01
N LYS A 302 -34.06 18.94 1.13
CA LYS A 302 -35.53 19.13 1.09
C LYS A 302 -36.29 17.80 1.01
N THR A 303 -35.92 16.91 0.10
CA THR A 303 -36.57 15.59 0.01
C THR A 303 -36.35 14.72 1.25
N ASN A 304 -35.18 14.79 1.90
CA ASN A 304 -34.93 14.07 3.15
C ASN A 304 -35.69 14.68 4.34
N ASP A 305 -35.81 16.00 4.40
CA ASP A 305 -36.52 16.72 5.46
C ASP A 305 -38.04 16.53 5.30
N GLU A 306 -38.58 16.56 4.08
CA GLU A 306 -39.96 16.16 3.77
C GLU A 306 -40.24 14.70 4.16
N ILE A 307 -39.34 13.77 3.79
CA ILE A 307 -39.48 12.34 4.14
C ILE A 307 -39.40 12.14 5.65
N THR A 308 -38.49 12.79 6.36
CA THR A 308 -38.36 12.63 7.82
C THR A 308 -39.49 13.31 8.58
N PHE A 309 -39.93 14.50 8.17
CA PHE A 309 -41.10 15.18 8.73
C PHE A 309 -42.38 14.36 8.53
N ARG A 310 -42.56 13.74 7.35
CA ARG A 310 -43.75 12.95 7.01
C ARG A 310 -43.74 11.53 7.58
N ALA A 311 -42.58 10.88 7.70
CA ALA A 311 -42.50 9.48 8.12
C ALA A 311 -42.65 9.32 9.64
N LEU A 312 -41.76 9.96 10.42
CA LEU A 312 -41.73 9.91 11.88
C LEU A 312 -40.92 11.10 12.40
N GLY A 313 -41.43 11.84 13.39
CA GLY A 313 -40.73 12.97 14.02
C GLY A 313 -39.25 12.69 14.31
N TYR A 314 -38.41 13.69 14.01
CA TYR A 314 -36.96 13.61 13.69
C TYR A 314 -36.06 12.88 14.72
N GLU A 315 -36.55 12.66 15.93
CA GLU A 315 -35.86 11.97 17.04
C GLU A 315 -35.92 10.44 16.92
N SER A 316 -37.00 9.92 16.32
CA SER A 316 -37.34 8.49 16.27
C SER A 316 -36.31 7.61 15.54
N LEU A 317 -35.80 8.08 14.39
CA LEU A 317 -34.94 7.31 13.49
C LEU A 317 -33.51 7.10 14.01
N LYS A 318 -33.09 7.89 15.01
CA LYS A 318 -31.77 7.75 15.67
C LYS A 318 -31.78 6.71 16.81
N MET A 319 -32.91 6.04 17.04
CA MET A 319 -33.07 5.03 18.08
C MET A 319 -32.32 3.74 17.75
N VAL A 320 -31.07 3.61 18.23
CA VAL A 320 -30.29 2.37 18.16
C VAL A 320 -30.98 1.28 19.00
N ARG A 321 -31.80 0.44 18.36
CA ARG A 321 -32.45 -0.73 18.94
C ARG A 321 -31.41 -1.80 19.29
N ARG A 322 -30.75 -1.65 20.44
CA ARG A 322 -29.83 -2.65 21.00
C ARG A 322 -30.59 -3.96 21.25
N ALA A 323 -29.95 -5.10 20.95
CA ALA A 323 -30.51 -6.42 21.24
C ALA A 323 -30.84 -6.56 22.74
N SER A 324 -32.12 -6.71 23.07
CA SER A 324 -32.58 -6.83 24.45
C SER A 324 -32.48 -8.27 24.93
N VAL A 325 -31.71 -8.51 26.00
CA VAL A 325 -31.66 -9.83 26.66
C VAL A 325 -33.04 -10.16 27.24
N LYS A 326 -33.65 -11.26 26.77
CA LYS A 326 -34.95 -11.76 27.28
C LYS A 326 -34.78 -12.20 28.75
N ARG A 327 -35.16 -11.33 29.68
CA ARG A 327 -35.15 -11.62 31.12
C ARG A 327 -36.27 -12.60 31.46
N ASN A 328 -35.95 -13.67 32.19
CA ASN A 328 -36.96 -14.61 32.69
C ASN A 328 -37.87 -13.87 33.71
N PRO A 329 -39.20 -13.82 33.49
CA PRO A 329 -40.10 -13.11 34.40
C PRO A 329 -40.26 -13.81 35.75
N LEU A 330 -40.16 -15.14 35.81
CA LEU A 330 -40.30 -15.88 37.08
C LEU A 330 -39.20 -15.52 38.08
N THR A 331 -37.98 -15.27 37.60
CA THR A 331 -36.85 -14.83 38.43
C THR A 331 -36.68 -13.31 38.51
N ASN A 332 -37.25 -12.53 37.58
CA ASN A 332 -37.14 -11.08 37.56
C ASN A 332 -38.52 -10.40 37.69
N MET A 333 -38.86 -9.96 38.90
CA MET A 333 -40.16 -9.34 39.19
C MET A 333 -40.48 -8.12 38.31
N ARG A 334 -39.49 -7.30 37.92
CA ARG A 334 -39.72 -6.16 37.01
C ARG A 334 -40.04 -6.61 35.58
N ALA A 335 -39.52 -7.75 35.13
CA ALA A 335 -39.92 -8.36 33.87
C ALA A 335 -41.32 -9.00 33.97
N LEU A 336 -41.66 -9.63 35.10
CA LEU A 336 -43.02 -10.15 35.34
C LEU A 336 -44.07 -9.04 35.33
N MET A 337 -43.88 -7.97 36.10
CA MET A 337 -44.81 -6.83 36.16
C MET A 337 -44.96 -6.12 34.81
N LYS A 338 -43.91 -6.09 33.97
CA LYS A 338 -43.98 -5.53 32.61
C LYS A 338 -44.79 -6.42 31.63
N LEU A 339 -44.90 -7.72 31.89
CA LEU A 339 -45.68 -8.65 31.05
C LEU A 339 -47.09 -8.91 31.61
N ASN A 340 -47.25 -8.87 32.93
CA ASN A 340 -48.49 -9.05 33.65
C ASN A 340 -48.46 -8.18 34.93
N PRO A 341 -49.09 -7.00 34.95
CA PRO A 341 -49.08 -6.12 36.13
C PRO A 341 -49.88 -6.70 37.31
N TYR A 342 -50.93 -7.49 37.03
CA TYR A 342 -51.75 -8.16 38.06
C TYR A 342 -50.96 -9.17 38.90
N SER A 343 -49.80 -9.63 38.42
CA SER A 343 -48.86 -10.45 39.20
C SER A 343 -48.40 -9.79 40.51
N ALA A 344 -48.40 -8.45 40.60
CA ALA A 344 -48.10 -7.74 41.85
C ALA A 344 -49.24 -7.88 42.88
N VAL A 345 -50.49 -7.80 42.42
CA VAL A 345 -51.70 -7.98 43.26
C VAL A 345 -51.76 -9.42 43.78
N MET A 346 -51.61 -10.40 42.88
CA MET A 346 -51.60 -11.82 43.21
C MET A 346 -50.50 -12.21 44.20
N LYS A 347 -49.30 -11.61 44.10
CA LYS A 347 -48.24 -11.83 45.08
C LYS A 347 -48.54 -11.18 46.44
N LYS A 348 -49.18 -10.01 46.47
CA LYS A 348 -49.58 -9.33 47.71
C LYS A 348 -50.68 -10.10 48.45
N SER A 349 -51.70 -10.60 47.75
CA SER A 349 -52.75 -11.43 48.36
C SER A 349 -52.21 -12.78 48.82
N ALA A 350 -51.38 -13.46 48.02
CA ALA A 350 -50.75 -14.72 48.41
C ALA A 350 -49.83 -14.56 49.64
N ALA A 351 -49.11 -13.44 49.77
CA ALA A 351 -48.30 -13.14 50.96
C ALA A 351 -49.18 -12.98 52.21
N ALA A 352 -50.25 -12.19 52.14
CA ALA A 352 -51.19 -12.02 53.26
C ALA A 352 -51.84 -13.35 53.70
N VAL A 353 -52.23 -14.21 52.76
CA VAL A 353 -52.75 -15.55 53.05
C VAL A 353 -51.69 -16.46 53.67
N ALA A 354 -50.43 -16.37 53.22
CA ALA A 354 -49.32 -17.12 53.82
C ALA A 354 -48.98 -16.65 55.24
N GLU A 355 -49.08 -15.34 55.53
CA GLU A 355 -48.92 -14.79 56.88
C GLU A 355 -50.07 -15.20 57.80
N ALA A 356 -51.32 -15.15 57.33
CA ALA A 356 -52.47 -15.65 58.08
C ALA A 356 -52.32 -17.14 58.42
N ARG A 357 -51.86 -17.98 57.47
CA ARG A 357 -51.55 -19.40 57.71
C ARG A 357 -50.38 -19.62 58.66
N LYS A 358 -49.38 -18.74 58.69
CA LYS A 358 -48.30 -18.79 59.70
C LYS A 358 -48.84 -18.46 61.09
N LYS A 359 -49.65 -17.40 61.22
CA LYS A 359 -50.29 -16.99 62.49
C LYS A 359 -51.22 -18.07 63.03
N SER A 360 -52.08 -18.67 62.20
CA SER A 360 -52.95 -19.76 62.66
C SER A 360 -52.18 -21.04 63.00
N LYS A 361 -51.07 -21.34 62.31
CA LYS A 361 -50.19 -22.46 62.70
C LYS A 361 -49.45 -22.17 64.03
N ALA A 362 -49.05 -20.94 64.30
CA ALA A 362 -48.47 -20.55 65.59
C ALA A 362 -49.51 -20.73 66.72
N ALA A 363 -50.70 -20.15 66.57
CA ALA A 363 -51.80 -20.28 67.53
C ALA A 363 -52.23 -21.75 67.77
N LEU A 364 -52.18 -22.62 66.75
CA LEU A 364 -52.43 -24.06 66.92
C LEU A 364 -51.29 -24.82 67.61
N LEU A 365 -50.06 -24.31 67.55
CA LEU A 365 -48.92 -24.85 68.32
C LEU A 365 -48.92 -24.33 69.76
N GLU A 366 -49.33 -23.08 69.98
CA GLU A 366 -49.56 -22.49 71.30
C GLU A 366 -50.68 -23.23 72.03
N LYS A 367 -51.86 -23.39 71.42
CA LYS A 367 -52.96 -24.21 72.00
C LYS A 367 -52.59 -25.67 72.27
N LYS A 368 -51.68 -26.25 71.49
CA LYS A 368 -51.14 -27.60 71.75
C LYS A 368 -50.09 -27.65 72.86
N ARG A 369 -49.46 -26.53 73.20
CA ARG A 369 -48.59 -26.39 74.40
C ARG A 369 -49.44 -26.19 75.64
N GLU A 370 -50.46 -25.34 75.56
CA GLU A 370 -51.48 -25.13 76.60
C GLU A 370 -52.14 -26.46 76.99
N SER A 371 -52.57 -27.27 76.00
CA SER A 371 -53.16 -28.60 76.24
C SER A 371 -52.17 -29.69 76.71
N LEU A 372 -50.91 -29.34 77.00
CA LEU A 372 -49.90 -30.24 77.54
C LEU A 372 -49.40 -29.80 78.94
N VAL A 373 -50.05 -28.81 79.56
CA VAL A 373 -49.78 -28.39 80.95
C VAL A 373 -50.92 -28.89 81.86
N PRO A 374 -50.69 -29.88 82.74
CA PRO A 374 -51.64 -30.27 83.76
C PRO A 374 -51.90 -29.15 84.77
N GLN A 375 -53.12 -29.08 85.31
CA GLN A 375 -53.48 -28.08 86.32
C GLN A 375 -52.93 -28.43 87.70
N SER A 376 -51.91 -27.71 88.16
CA SER A 376 -51.62 -27.50 89.59
C SER A 376 -50.82 -26.21 89.81
N ASN A 377 -51.04 -25.58 90.97
CA ASN A 377 -50.33 -24.40 91.49
C ASN A 377 -50.45 -23.08 90.68
N LEU A 378 -51.57 -22.39 90.88
CA LEU A 378 -51.53 -20.95 91.19
C LEU A 378 -51.23 -20.84 92.71
N PRO A 379 -50.41 -19.86 93.18
CA PRO A 379 -50.90 -18.48 93.23
C PRO A 379 -49.88 -17.36 92.94
N VAL A 380 -50.40 -16.30 92.32
CA VAL A 380 -50.04 -14.86 92.49
C VAL A 380 -48.56 -14.47 92.46
N GLU A 381 -48.15 -13.84 91.34
CA GLU A 381 -47.23 -12.70 91.38
C GLU A 381 -47.83 -11.48 90.65
N LYS A 382 -47.65 -10.31 91.26
CA LYS A 382 -47.60 -8.99 90.62
C LYS A 382 -46.16 -8.48 90.80
N PRO A 383 -45.62 -7.54 90.00
CA PRO A 383 -46.19 -6.90 88.81
C PRO A 383 -45.23 -6.85 87.59
N LYS A 384 -45.77 -6.57 86.39
CA LYS A 384 -45.40 -5.44 85.52
C LYS A 384 -46.17 -5.54 84.20
N GLU A 385 -46.82 -4.44 83.82
CA GLU A 385 -47.54 -4.33 82.53
C GLU A 385 -46.63 -3.62 81.51
N GLU A 386 -46.65 -4.09 80.26
CA GLU A 386 -45.65 -3.75 79.26
C GLU A 386 -46.03 -2.53 78.41
N VAL A 387 -45.07 -1.65 78.14
CA VAL A 387 -45.20 -0.54 77.18
C VAL A 387 -44.26 -0.80 76.00
N PRO A 388 -44.79 -1.32 74.88
CA PRO A 388 -44.60 -0.64 73.58
C PRO A 388 -45.83 -0.86 72.64
N VAL A 389 -45.94 -0.34 71.40
CA VAL A 389 -45.04 0.40 70.50
C VAL A 389 -45.78 1.65 69.96
N GLN A 390 -45.05 2.71 69.62
CA GLN A 390 -45.60 3.97 69.12
C GLN A 390 -46.20 3.91 67.69
N ALA A 391 -47.01 4.93 67.42
CA ALA A 391 -47.81 5.14 66.23
C ALA A 391 -47.04 5.31 64.91
N GLN A 392 -47.73 4.96 63.81
CA GLN A 392 -48.00 5.77 62.60
C GLN A 392 -46.90 6.78 62.18
N VAL A 393 -46.24 6.61 61.02
CA VAL A 393 -46.80 6.87 59.67
C VAL A 393 -47.33 8.29 59.49
N GLN A 394 -46.71 9.05 58.59
CA GLN A 394 -47.42 10.00 57.74
C GLN A 394 -46.74 10.09 56.35
N ASP A 395 -47.52 9.79 55.31
CA ASP A 395 -47.06 9.77 53.91
C ASP A 395 -47.06 11.16 53.28
N VAL A 396 -46.09 11.43 52.39
CA VAL A 396 -46.07 12.65 51.57
C VAL A 396 -47.03 12.53 50.38
N LYS A 397 -47.94 13.50 50.24
CA LYS A 397 -48.79 13.74 49.06
C LYS A 397 -49.28 15.19 49.06
N PRO A 398 -49.62 15.78 47.90
CA PRO A 398 -48.96 15.70 46.59
C PRO A 398 -48.81 17.12 45.96
N ILE A 399 -48.98 17.24 44.63
CA ILE A 399 -49.34 18.46 43.84
C ILE A 399 -48.18 19.26 43.17
N GLN A 400 -48.52 19.87 42.03
CA GLN A 400 -47.74 20.67 41.04
C GLN A 400 -48.55 21.97 40.74
N PRO A 401 -48.13 22.96 39.91
CA PRO A 401 -46.87 23.15 39.18
C PRO A 401 -46.11 24.43 39.70
N PRO A 402 -46.06 25.66 39.11
CA PRO A 402 -45.83 26.07 37.71
C PRO A 402 -44.75 27.17 37.47
N ALA A 403 -44.03 27.02 36.34
CA ALA A 403 -43.53 28.06 35.41
C ALA A 403 -42.47 29.13 35.83
N VAL A 404 -41.69 29.53 34.81
CA VAL A 404 -40.67 30.63 34.74
C VAL A 404 -39.48 30.56 35.74
N GLU A 405 -38.35 31.25 35.56
CA GLU A 405 -37.89 32.14 34.46
C GLU A 405 -36.43 31.81 34.03
N THR A 406 -35.67 32.77 33.49
CA THR A 406 -34.28 32.67 33.00
C THR A 406 -33.28 33.39 33.93
N PRO A 407 -31.96 33.04 33.89
CA PRO A 407 -31.05 33.61 32.88
C PRO A 407 -29.89 32.69 32.40
N LYS A 408 -28.98 33.26 31.60
CA LYS A 408 -27.73 32.71 31.01
C LYS A 408 -26.70 33.87 30.97
N PRO A 409 -25.38 33.70 30.66
CA PRO A 409 -24.61 32.48 30.34
C PRO A 409 -23.21 32.43 31.04
N THR A 410 -22.20 31.83 30.38
CA THR A 410 -20.75 31.74 30.72
C THR A 410 -20.36 30.57 31.68
N PRO A 411 -19.09 30.11 31.71
CA PRO A 411 -18.72 28.99 30.84
C PRO A 411 -18.31 27.71 31.59
N THR A 412 -18.45 26.55 30.93
CA THR A 412 -18.13 25.24 31.51
C THR A 412 -16.66 24.85 31.39
N GLU A 413 -15.95 24.76 32.51
CA GLU A 413 -14.72 23.96 32.63
C GLU A 413 -15.01 22.45 32.46
N ALA A 414 -14.03 21.72 31.92
CA ALA A 414 -14.15 20.28 31.67
C ALA A 414 -13.89 19.41 32.91
N LYS A 415 -14.76 18.41 33.16
CA LYS A 415 -14.63 17.50 34.31
C LYS A 415 -13.48 16.49 34.15
N LYS A 416 -12.41 16.71 34.92
CA LYS A 416 -11.63 15.72 35.69
C LYS A 416 -11.69 14.25 35.23
N GLY A 417 -10.66 13.80 34.50
CA GLY A 417 -10.09 12.45 34.66
C GLY A 417 -8.95 12.51 35.69
N ARG A 418 -8.81 11.52 36.60
CA ARG A 418 -7.96 11.67 37.81
C ARG A 418 -6.81 10.65 37.90
N LYS A 419 -5.59 11.12 37.61
CA LYS A 419 -4.28 10.56 38.06
C LYS A 419 -3.87 9.23 37.37
N PRO A 420 -2.58 8.81 37.40
CA PRO A 420 -1.57 8.97 38.47
C PRO A 420 -1.02 10.38 38.77
N LYS A 421 -0.59 10.57 40.04
CA LYS A 421 0.60 11.38 40.43
C LYS A 421 1.70 10.33 40.74
N THR A 422 3.00 10.60 40.77
CA THR A 422 3.82 11.75 41.23
C THR A 422 5.11 11.84 40.40
N ALA A 423 5.92 12.89 40.42
CA ALA A 423 5.72 14.33 40.71
C ALA A 423 6.89 15.08 40.02
N ALA A 424 6.70 16.34 39.62
CA ALA A 424 7.70 17.09 38.86
C ALA A 424 8.46 18.11 39.73
N LYS A 425 9.70 18.42 39.32
CA LYS A 425 10.24 19.78 39.35
C LYS A 425 11.40 19.92 38.35
N ASP A 426 11.40 21.05 37.66
CA ASP A 426 12.47 21.58 36.81
C ASP A 426 13.63 22.10 37.70
N TRP A 427 14.86 22.39 37.26
CA TRP A 427 15.27 23.20 36.09
C TRP A 427 16.78 23.00 35.78
N GLN A 428 17.24 23.58 34.66
CA GLN A 428 18.63 23.96 34.29
C GLN A 428 19.74 22.89 34.26
N VAL A 429 20.68 23.07 33.33
CA VAL A 429 21.87 22.23 33.06
C VAL A 429 23.05 23.16 32.70
N GLU A 430 24.29 22.66 32.83
CA GLU A 430 25.61 23.30 32.68
C GLU A 430 26.20 23.85 34.01
N PRO A 431 27.53 23.77 34.25
CA PRO A 431 28.45 22.62 34.04
C PRO A 431 29.40 22.40 35.26
N MET A 432 30.53 21.64 35.09
CA MET A 432 31.59 21.18 36.05
C MET A 432 31.44 19.70 36.49
N ASP A 433 32.48 18.89 36.77
CA ASP A 433 33.93 18.80 36.42
C ASP A 433 34.27 17.28 36.46
N VAL A 434 35.15 16.62 35.69
CA VAL A 434 36.54 16.83 35.21
C VAL A 434 37.64 16.53 36.26
N THR A 435 38.67 15.78 35.84
CA THR A 435 39.88 15.31 36.59
C THR A 435 39.69 14.12 37.57
N PRO A 436 40.77 13.43 38.02
CA PRO A 436 42.17 13.50 37.59
C PRO A 436 42.82 12.15 37.18
N ALA A 437 43.94 12.24 36.46
CA ALA A 437 45.07 11.31 36.54
C ALA A 437 46.38 12.10 36.34
N SER A 438 47.38 11.91 37.21
CA SER A 438 48.68 12.60 37.22
C SER A 438 49.61 12.13 36.07
N VAL A 439 50.48 12.94 35.44
CA VAL A 439 51.49 13.93 35.91
C VAL A 439 52.76 13.30 36.50
N VAL A 440 53.85 13.29 35.72
CA VAL A 440 55.22 13.81 36.00
C VAL A 440 55.79 14.20 34.60
N GLU A 441 56.14 15.44 34.24
CA GLU A 441 57.33 16.27 34.58
C GLU A 441 58.66 15.68 33.99
N LEU A 442 59.65 16.38 33.41
CA LEU A 442 60.25 17.73 33.58
C LEU A 442 61.03 18.20 32.30
N LYS A 443 61.15 19.54 32.07
CA LYS A 443 62.35 20.29 31.55
C LYS A 443 62.95 19.93 30.15
N THR A 444 63.77 20.72 29.41
CA THR A 444 64.11 22.17 29.28
C THR A 444 64.88 22.42 27.96
N ALA A 445 65.04 23.69 27.55
CA ALA A 445 66.19 24.26 26.81
C ALA A 445 66.43 24.00 25.29
N THR A 446 66.38 25.10 24.54
CA THR A 446 67.46 25.65 23.66
C THR A 446 67.92 24.92 22.38
N ALA A 447 68.27 25.73 21.35
CA ALA A 447 68.86 25.35 20.04
C ALA A 447 70.42 25.53 20.07
N PRO A 448 71.22 25.66 18.98
CA PRO A 448 70.97 25.52 17.52
C PRO A 448 72.07 24.75 16.71
N ALA A 449 71.89 24.72 15.37
CA ALA A 449 72.91 24.73 14.30
C ALA A 449 73.95 23.58 14.10
N LYS A 450 73.97 22.98 12.89
CA LYS A 450 75.11 23.01 11.93
C LYS A 450 74.83 22.38 10.55
N GLU A 451 75.52 22.90 9.53
CA GLU A 451 75.76 22.36 8.16
C GLU A 451 77.18 21.68 8.12
N PRO A 452 77.77 21.13 7.02
CA PRO A 452 77.48 21.22 5.56
C PRO A 452 77.73 19.92 4.72
N SER A 453 78.11 20.05 3.43
CA SER A 453 78.36 19.04 2.35
C SER A 453 79.87 18.82 2.01
N PRO A 454 80.37 18.12 0.93
CA PRO A 454 79.70 17.22 -0.05
C PRO A 454 80.17 15.72 -0.32
N PRO A 455 81.34 15.31 -0.89
CA PRO A 455 81.56 15.08 -2.35
C PRO A 455 82.15 13.71 -2.87
N ILE A 456 81.92 13.37 -4.18
CA ILE A 456 82.72 12.50 -5.13
C ILE A 456 82.66 10.94 -4.83
N VAL A 457 82.73 9.92 -5.74
CA VAL A 457 83.62 9.56 -6.91
C VAL A 457 82.98 8.61 -8.00
N THR A 458 83.47 8.68 -9.27
CA THR A 458 83.57 7.67 -10.40
C THR A 458 82.38 6.75 -10.83
N ILE A 459 81.84 6.69 -12.08
CA ILE A 459 82.39 6.39 -13.46
C ILE A 459 83.08 5.00 -13.56
N PRO A 460 82.87 4.11 -14.59
CA PRO A 460 82.48 4.39 -15.99
C PRO A 460 81.37 3.52 -16.66
N GLU A 461 81.05 3.91 -17.90
CA GLU A 461 80.24 3.24 -18.95
C GLU A 461 81.21 2.49 -19.95
N PRO A 462 80.90 2.02 -21.20
CA PRO A 462 79.96 2.56 -22.23
C PRO A 462 79.26 1.50 -23.14
N VAL A 463 78.90 1.90 -24.37
CA VAL A 463 78.43 1.12 -25.57
C VAL A 463 76.91 1.01 -25.74
N VAL A 464 76.25 1.58 -26.77
CA VAL A 464 76.41 2.85 -27.55
C VAL A 464 75.07 3.20 -28.25
N GLU A 465 74.93 4.46 -28.70
CA GLU A 465 74.21 4.98 -29.90
C GLU A 465 72.75 4.55 -30.25
N ALA A 466 71.85 5.44 -30.72
CA ALA A 466 71.82 6.92 -30.75
C ALA A 466 70.39 7.45 -31.07
N MET A 467 70.10 8.69 -30.61
CA MET A 467 69.21 9.77 -31.12
C MET A 467 67.90 9.43 -31.90
N GLU A 468 66.72 10.03 -31.60
CA GLU A 468 66.31 11.46 -31.65
C GLU A 468 66.32 12.08 -33.07
N VAL A 469 65.38 12.91 -33.54
CA VAL A 469 64.12 13.45 -32.96
C VAL A 469 63.06 13.75 -34.06
N THR A 470 61.93 14.39 -33.72
CA THR A 470 60.70 14.63 -34.52
C THR A 470 60.71 15.97 -35.32
N PRO A 471 59.62 16.54 -35.93
CA PRO A 471 58.32 16.04 -36.47
C PRO A 471 57.83 16.66 -37.84
N VAL A 472 56.61 16.28 -38.30
CA VAL A 472 55.65 16.96 -39.24
C VAL A 472 55.94 17.02 -40.77
N VAL A 473 54.92 16.69 -41.60
CA VAL A 473 54.36 17.43 -42.79
C VAL A 473 53.60 16.49 -43.76
N GLU A 474 52.41 16.91 -44.22
CA GLU A 474 51.60 16.31 -45.32
C GLU A 474 51.91 17.04 -46.67
N PRO A 475 51.51 16.61 -47.91
CA PRO A 475 50.36 15.73 -48.25
C PRO A 475 50.48 14.88 -49.58
N LYS A 476 49.31 14.39 -50.07
CA LYS A 476 48.94 14.03 -51.47
C LYS A 476 49.52 12.76 -52.16
N ALA A 477 48.68 11.72 -52.19
CA ALA A 477 48.17 10.94 -53.34
C ALA A 477 48.95 10.79 -54.67
N VAL A 478 48.92 9.57 -55.27
CA VAL A 478 48.40 9.24 -56.63
C VAL A 478 48.48 7.73 -56.97
N ALA A 479 47.58 7.27 -57.86
CA ALA A 479 47.60 6.02 -58.67
C ALA A 479 47.45 4.61 -58.05
N THR A 480 46.79 3.73 -58.82
CA THR A 480 46.87 2.26 -58.80
C THR A 480 47.46 1.79 -60.15
N PRO A 481 47.94 0.53 -60.32
CA PRO A 481 47.06 -0.45 -61.01
C PRO A 481 47.30 -1.98 -60.78
N VAL A 482 46.18 -2.74 -60.72
CA VAL A 482 45.90 -4.01 -61.48
C VAL A 482 46.61 -5.37 -61.16
N LYS A 483 45.78 -6.44 -61.18
CA LYS A 483 46.06 -7.91 -61.16
C LYS A 483 46.61 -8.47 -59.82
N VAL A 484 46.39 -9.74 -59.44
CA VAL A 484 46.08 -10.99 -60.18
C VAL A 484 44.75 -11.65 -59.73
N LYS A 485 44.17 -12.56 -60.54
CA LYS A 485 42.96 -13.36 -60.24
C LYS A 485 43.26 -14.65 -59.45
N SER A 486 42.29 -15.11 -58.66
CA SER A 486 42.17 -16.50 -58.16
C SER A 486 40.88 -17.16 -58.69
N PRO A 487 40.77 -18.52 -58.70
CA PRO A 487 39.74 -19.23 -59.47
C PRO A 487 38.41 -19.52 -58.73
N SER A 488 37.46 -20.10 -59.46
CA SER A 488 36.03 -20.24 -59.14
C SER A 488 35.60 -21.58 -58.55
N VAL A 489 34.50 -21.57 -57.77
CA VAL A 489 33.60 -22.73 -57.56
C VAL A 489 32.14 -22.28 -57.75
N VAL A 490 31.27 -23.18 -58.20
CA VAL A 490 29.93 -22.92 -58.79
C VAL A 490 28.78 -23.07 -57.80
N PRO A 491 27.70 -22.28 -57.94
CA PRO A 491 26.34 -22.69 -57.56
C PRO A 491 25.37 -22.76 -58.76
N VAL A 492 24.44 -23.72 -58.74
CA VAL A 492 23.39 -23.94 -59.76
C VAL A 492 22.06 -23.28 -59.32
N PRO A 493 21.29 -22.62 -60.21
CA PRO A 493 20.07 -21.88 -59.85
C PRO A 493 18.78 -22.73 -59.86
N VAL A 494 17.72 -22.19 -59.26
CA VAL A 494 16.32 -22.63 -59.43
C VAL A 494 15.45 -21.40 -59.76
N VAL A 495 14.47 -21.58 -60.64
CA VAL A 495 13.76 -20.50 -61.38
C VAL A 495 12.47 -20.05 -60.69
N VAL A 496 12.10 -18.78 -60.87
CA VAL A 496 10.78 -18.21 -60.56
C VAL A 496 10.27 -17.43 -61.79
N PRO A 497 9.03 -17.65 -62.27
CA PRO A 497 8.45 -16.89 -63.38
C PRO A 497 7.59 -15.69 -62.93
N GLU A 498 7.54 -14.64 -63.75
CA GLU A 498 6.61 -13.49 -63.63
C GLU A 498 5.33 -13.68 -64.48
N VAL A 499 4.21 -13.07 -64.08
CA VAL A 499 3.08 -12.73 -64.98
C VAL A 499 2.52 -11.34 -64.59
N LYS A 500 2.04 -10.57 -65.58
CA LYS A 500 1.55 -9.19 -65.47
C LYS A 500 0.03 -9.07 -65.20
N PRO A 501 -0.48 -7.91 -64.71
CA PRO A 501 -1.89 -7.71 -64.33
C PRO A 501 -2.79 -7.13 -65.45
N LEU A 502 -4.12 -7.21 -65.24
CA LEU A 502 -5.17 -6.53 -66.02
C LEU A 502 -6.32 -6.03 -65.11
N GLU A 503 -7.25 -5.24 -65.64
CA GLU A 503 -8.20 -4.40 -64.88
C GLU A 503 -9.65 -4.91 -64.73
N LYS A 504 -10.36 -4.34 -63.74
CA LYS A 504 -11.81 -3.99 -63.60
C LYS A 504 -12.85 -4.62 -64.56
N VAL A 505 -14.02 -5.00 -64.02
CA VAL A 505 -15.31 -4.25 -64.14
C VAL A 505 -16.46 -4.93 -63.33
N LEU A 506 -17.50 -4.12 -63.05
CA LEU A 506 -18.77 -4.32 -62.31
C LEU A 506 -19.55 -5.66 -62.51
N ALA A 507 -20.23 -6.14 -61.44
CA ALA A 507 -21.68 -6.48 -61.40
C ALA A 507 -22.14 -7.04 -60.02
N ALA A 508 -23.46 -7.02 -59.76
CA ALA A 508 -24.20 -7.62 -58.62
C ALA A 508 -25.72 -7.66 -58.99
N PRO A 509 -26.68 -8.14 -58.17
CA PRO A 509 -26.65 -9.02 -56.97
C PRO A 509 -27.51 -10.30 -57.19
N VAL A 510 -27.99 -10.98 -56.11
CA VAL A 510 -29.34 -11.62 -55.91
C VAL A 510 -29.31 -12.69 -54.78
N GLU A 511 -30.23 -12.52 -53.81
CA GLU A 511 -31.11 -13.44 -53.03
C GLU A 511 -30.78 -14.97 -52.88
N ALA A 512 -31.22 -15.75 -51.86
CA ALA A 512 -32.12 -15.50 -50.71
C ALA A 512 -31.85 -16.45 -49.49
N THR A 513 -32.54 -16.19 -48.37
CA THR A 513 -32.71 -17.01 -47.13
C THR A 513 -33.63 -18.25 -47.32
N PRO A 514 -33.80 -19.24 -46.40
CA PRO A 514 -33.78 -19.10 -44.92
C PRO A 514 -33.35 -20.28 -43.97
N VAL A 515 -33.11 -19.87 -42.71
CA VAL A 515 -33.46 -20.46 -41.40
C VAL A 515 -33.74 -21.97 -41.24
N ALA A 516 -33.01 -22.61 -40.30
CA ALA A 516 -33.52 -23.67 -39.42
C ALA A 516 -32.80 -23.73 -38.04
N LYS A 517 -33.53 -24.13 -36.99
CA LYS A 517 -33.11 -24.50 -35.61
C LYS A 517 -34.25 -25.35 -35.00
N PRO A 518 -34.07 -25.96 -33.81
CA PRO A 518 -33.07 -26.95 -33.41
C PRO A 518 -33.79 -28.30 -33.15
N VAL A 519 -33.12 -29.30 -32.55
CA VAL A 519 -33.78 -30.49 -31.98
C VAL A 519 -33.26 -30.73 -30.56
N GLU A 520 -34.18 -30.97 -29.63
CA GLU A 520 -33.93 -31.55 -28.30
C GLU A 520 -34.53 -32.96 -28.27
N GLU A 521 -33.91 -33.87 -27.51
CA GLU A 521 -34.52 -34.88 -26.60
C GLU A 521 -33.33 -35.64 -25.95
N ALA A 522 -33.23 -35.75 -24.62
CA ALA A 522 -33.94 -36.67 -23.70
C ALA A 522 -33.39 -38.12 -23.77
N SER A 523 -33.22 -38.88 -22.68
CA SER A 523 -33.60 -38.69 -21.26
C SER A 523 -32.75 -39.56 -20.30
N ALA A 524 -32.86 -39.28 -18.99
CA ALA A 524 -32.73 -40.21 -17.84
C ALA A 524 -31.46 -41.07 -17.64
N ASP A 525 -30.87 -40.99 -16.43
CA ASP A 525 -31.16 -42.01 -15.40
C ASP A 525 -30.79 -41.51 -13.97
N SER A 526 -31.51 -41.96 -12.92
CA SER A 526 -31.28 -41.50 -11.53
C SER A 526 -31.96 -42.33 -10.43
N VAL A 527 -31.19 -42.99 -9.56
CA VAL A 527 -31.66 -43.76 -8.37
C VAL A 527 -30.54 -43.83 -7.29
N PRO A 528 -30.79 -44.18 -5.99
CA PRO A 528 -31.24 -43.21 -4.99
C PRO A 528 -30.37 -43.18 -3.69
N GLU A 529 -30.98 -42.70 -2.59
CA GLU A 529 -30.40 -42.50 -1.25
C GLU A 529 -30.08 -43.79 -0.46
N SER A 530 -29.26 -43.64 0.59
CA SER A 530 -29.48 -44.35 1.86
C SER A 530 -28.93 -43.51 3.04
N ALA A 531 -29.66 -43.47 4.17
CA ALA A 531 -29.26 -42.67 5.34
C ALA A 531 -29.66 -43.32 6.67
N ALA A 532 -28.68 -43.58 7.54
CA ALA A 532 -28.80 -43.82 8.99
C ALA A 532 -27.39 -43.98 9.61
N ASP A 533 -27.20 -44.09 10.93
CA ASP A 533 -27.45 -43.15 12.05
C ASP A 533 -26.82 -43.82 13.32
N LYS A 534 -26.45 -43.04 14.35
CA LYS A 534 -25.91 -43.48 15.67
C LYS A 534 -24.50 -44.12 15.53
N GLY A 535 -23.53 -43.95 16.43
CA GLY A 535 -23.44 -43.50 17.83
C GLY A 535 -22.47 -44.47 18.56
N SER A 536 -21.85 -44.21 19.71
CA SER A 536 -21.63 -42.99 20.52
C SER A 536 -20.54 -43.29 21.59
N LYS A 537 -19.92 -42.26 22.20
CA LYS A 537 -19.14 -42.33 23.48
C LYS A 537 -17.81 -43.16 23.43
N SER A 538 -16.85 -43.09 24.37
CA SER A 538 -16.36 -42.03 25.29
C SER A 538 -15.06 -42.49 26.00
N LYS A 539 -14.45 -41.64 26.87
CA LYS A 539 -13.32 -41.93 27.81
C LYS A 539 -11.91 -42.12 27.17
N LYS A 540 -10.77 -41.90 27.86
CA LYS A 540 -10.36 -41.01 28.99
C LYS A 540 -8.80 -41.01 29.09
N GLY A 541 -8.21 -39.99 29.72
CA GLY A 541 -6.81 -39.98 30.22
C GLY A 541 -5.94 -38.91 29.53
N LYS A 542 -5.50 -37.83 30.20
CA LYS A 542 -4.53 -37.67 31.32
C LYS A 542 -3.05 -37.86 30.91
N GLY A 543 -2.23 -36.82 31.07
CA GLY A 543 -0.76 -36.92 31.00
C GLY A 543 -0.04 -35.58 30.96
N LYS A 544 0.31 -34.99 32.12
CA LYS A 544 1.21 -33.82 32.19
C LYS A 544 2.66 -34.24 31.89
N LYS A 545 3.45 -33.34 31.28
CA LYS A 545 4.70 -32.84 31.90
C LYS A 545 5.22 -31.59 31.19
N ASN A 546 5.37 -30.50 31.95
CA ASN A 546 6.38 -29.49 31.64
C ASN A 546 7.74 -30.06 32.09
N LYS A 547 8.82 -29.69 31.41
CA LYS A 547 10.12 -29.53 32.08
C LYS A 547 10.76 -28.23 31.60
N LYS A 548 11.28 -27.47 32.56
CA LYS A 548 12.21 -26.37 32.36
C LYS A 548 13.48 -26.78 33.10
N GLU A 549 14.61 -26.63 32.43
CA GLU A 549 15.95 -26.39 32.95
C GLU A 549 16.68 -25.69 31.79
#